data_AF-A0A8T2NN98-F1
#
_entry.id   AF-A0A8T2NN98-F1
#
_cell.length_a   1.000
_cell.length_b   1.000
_cell.length_c   1.000
_cell.angle_alpha   90.00
_cell.angle_beta   90.00
_cell.angle_gamma   90.00
#
_symmetry.space_group_name_H-M   'P 1'
#
loop_
_entity.id
_entity.type
_entity.pdbx_description
1 polymer ?
#
loop_
_entity_poly.entity_id
_entity_poly.type
_entity_poly.pdbx_seq_one_letter_code
_entity_poly.pdbx_strand_id
1 'polypeptide(L)'
;MNFPCHVLCLPVMAGVPSMLITTLDDLIADELKRFKFWLSNKLPEGFDSIGRGKLEGKGVLETVDLMVRAYGEEDAVKVTLYALRKTDQNNLAQKLEKAHIRSPSPPRERGGSTDEPLLSK
;
A
#
# COMPACT_ATOMS: atom_id res chain seq x y z
N MET A 1 30.88 20.99 -10.33
CA MET A 1 31.00 19.60 -9.84
C MET A 1 29.78 19.32 -8.97
N ASN A 2 28.72 18.73 -9.53
CA ASN A 2 27.57 18.31 -8.72
C ASN A 2 27.26 16.87 -9.14
N PHE A 3 27.96 15.95 -8.46
CA PHE A 3 27.77 14.52 -8.64
C PHE A 3 26.65 14.04 -7.69
N PRO A 4 25.92 13.01 -8.11
CA PRO A 4 24.52 12.78 -7.81
C PRO A 4 24.31 12.23 -6.40
N CYS A 5 23.17 12.54 -5.79
CA CYS A 5 22.66 11.85 -4.61
C CYS A 5 22.25 10.41 -4.95
N HIS A 6 23.21 9.55 -5.32
CA HIS A 6 22.98 8.16 -5.71
C HIS A 6 23.48 7.14 -4.67
N VAL A 7 23.72 7.57 -3.42
CA VAL A 7 24.16 6.68 -2.33
C VAL A 7 23.60 7.13 -0.99
N LEU A 8 22.29 6.94 -0.79
CA LEU A 8 21.79 6.56 0.53
C LEU A 8 21.57 5.04 0.42
N CYS A 9 22.62 4.23 0.58
CA CYS A 9 22.81 3.48 1.81
C CYS A 9 21.49 3.33 2.58
N LEU A 10 20.63 2.42 2.14
CA LEU A 10 19.51 1.96 2.93
C LEU A 10 20.12 1.04 4.00
N PRO A 11 20.21 1.46 5.28
CA PRO A 11 20.40 0.46 6.31
C PRO A 11 19.19 -0.46 6.24
N VAL A 12 19.37 -1.70 6.68
CA VAL A 12 18.28 -2.64 6.96
C VAL A 12 17.22 -1.95 7.83
N MET A 13 16.25 -1.28 7.21
CA MET A 13 15.17 -0.56 7.90
C MET A 13 14.12 -1.61 8.23
N ALA A 14 14.24 -2.23 9.41
CA ALA A 14 13.15 -3.01 9.98
C ALA A 14 11.99 -2.05 10.31
N GLY A 15 10.94 -2.06 9.50
CA GLY A 15 9.83 -1.12 9.61
C GLY A 15 8.80 -1.29 8.49
N VAL A 16 7.75 -0.48 8.51
CA VAL A 16 6.73 -0.45 7.46
C VAL A 16 7.30 -0.29 6.04
N PRO A 17 8.26 0.62 5.76
CA PRO A 17 8.79 0.80 4.41
C PRO A 17 9.40 -0.48 3.83
N SER A 18 10.13 -1.29 4.59
CA SER A 18 10.71 -2.53 4.05
C SER A 18 9.66 -3.57 3.70
N MET A 19 8.59 -3.66 4.48
CA MET A 19 7.47 -4.55 4.15
C MET A 19 6.78 -4.14 2.85
N LEU A 20 6.59 -2.83 2.64
CA LEU A 20 6.04 -2.30 1.40
C LEU A 20 6.98 -2.56 0.23
N ILE A 21 8.29 -2.36 0.39
CA ILE A 21 9.30 -2.64 -0.63
C ILE A 21 9.22 -4.10 -1.05
N THR A 22 9.32 -5.05 -0.12
CA THR A 22 9.29 -6.48 -0.46
C THR A 22 7.98 -6.89 -1.15
N THR A 23 6.86 -6.28 -0.75
CA THR A 23 5.57 -6.54 -1.40
C THR A 23 5.52 -5.97 -2.81
N LEU A 24 6.05 -4.76 -3.01
CA LEU A 24 6.09 -4.07 -4.29
C LEU A 24 7.15 -4.63 -5.25
N ASP A 25 8.19 -5.29 -4.72
CA ASP A 25 9.23 -5.97 -5.48
C ASP A 25 8.73 -7.30 -6.08
N ASP A 26 7.75 -7.95 -5.42
CA ASP A 26 7.06 -9.15 -5.94
C ASP A 26 6.12 -8.83 -7.11
N LEU A 27 5.77 -7.55 -7.35
CA LEU A 27 5.00 -7.12 -8.51
C LEU A 27 5.86 -7.04 -9.77
N ILE A 28 5.30 -7.47 -10.90
CA ILE A 28 5.97 -7.26 -12.19
C ILE A 28 5.86 -5.80 -12.63
N ALA A 29 6.72 -5.40 -13.58
CA ALA A 29 6.82 -4.01 -14.03
C ALA A 29 5.50 -3.40 -14.53
N ASP A 30 4.65 -4.20 -15.18
CA ASP A 30 3.35 -3.75 -15.69
C ASP A 30 2.36 -3.45 -14.54
N GLU A 31 2.37 -4.29 -13.52
CA GLU A 31 1.53 -4.10 -12.34
C GLU A 31 2.01 -2.95 -11.48
N LEU A 32 3.33 -2.78 -11.34
CA LEU A 32 3.91 -1.61 -10.69
C LEU A 32 3.50 -0.31 -11.41
N LYS A 33 3.44 -0.33 -12.76
CA LYS A 33 2.98 0.80 -13.55
C LYS A 33 1.50 1.10 -13.28
N ARG A 34 0.65 0.08 -13.21
CA ARG A 34 -0.77 0.21 -12.83
C ARG A 34 -0.93 0.71 -11.39
N PHE A 35 -0.15 0.21 -10.45
CA PHE A 35 -0.12 0.64 -9.06
C PHE A 35 0.17 2.14 -8.95
N LYS A 36 1.23 2.61 -9.62
CA LYS A 36 1.57 4.04 -9.70
C LYS A 36 0.49 4.88 -10.37
N PHE A 37 -0.19 4.32 -11.37
CA PHE A 37 -1.32 4.99 -11.99
C PHE A 37 -2.46 5.21 -10.99
N TRP A 38 -2.79 4.23 -10.14
CA TRP A 38 -3.79 4.40 -9.08
C TRP A 38 -3.37 5.43 -8.03
N LEU A 39 -2.10 5.40 -7.61
CA LEU A 39 -1.53 6.40 -6.69
C LEU A 39 -1.63 7.84 -7.21
N SER A 40 -1.53 8.02 -8.52
CA SER A 40 -1.60 9.34 -9.16
C SER A 40 -3.03 9.77 -9.53
N ASN A 41 -4.00 8.86 -9.54
CA ASN A 41 -5.30 9.13 -10.15
C ASN A 41 -6.44 9.16 -9.12
N LYS A 42 -6.61 8.10 -8.32
CA LYS A 42 -7.72 7.96 -7.37
C LYS A 42 -7.22 7.26 -6.12
N LEU A 43 -7.02 8.04 -5.08
CA LEU A 43 -6.78 7.57 -3.72
C LEU A 43 -8.06 7.56 -2.89
N PRO A 44 -8.08 6.81 -1.77
CA PRO A 44 -9.18 6.88 -0.82
C PRO A 44 -9.37 8.31 -0.28
N GLU A 45 -10.60 8.62 0.14
CA GLU A 45 -10.96 9.93 0.68
C GLU A 45 -10.09 10.27 1.90
N GLY A 46 -9.43 11.43 1.86
CA GLY A 46 -8.47 11.86 2.89
C GLY A 46 -6.99 11.73 2.51
N PHE A 47 -6.66 11.20 1.32
CA PHE A 47 -5.27 11.10 0.83
C PHE A 47 -5.03 11.94 -0.42
N ASP A 48 -3.94 12.71 -0.41
CA ASP A 48 -3.50 13.52 -1.54
C ASP A 48 -2.79 12.70 -2.62
N SER A 49 -3.27 12.76 -3.86
CA SER A 49 -2.65 12.07 -4.99
C SER A 49 -1.21 12.54 -5.22
N ILE A 50 -0.27 11.60 -5.33
CA ILE A 50 1.11 11.93 -5.72
C ILE A 50 1.11 12.24 -7.22
N GLY A 51 1.63 13.40 -7.60
CA GLY A 51 1.70 13.82 -9.01
C GLY A 51 2.38 12.77 -9.90
N ARG A 52 1.75 12.46 -11.04
CA ARG A 52 2.20 11.40 -11.97
C ARG A 52 3.68 11.49 -12.34
N GLY A 53 4.17 12.70 -12.62
CA GLY A 53 5.56 12.94 -12.97
C GLY A 53 6.57 12.63 -11.86
N LYS A 54 6.13 12.56 -10.59
CA LYS A 54 6.99 12.13 -9.48
C LYS A 54 7.10 10.61 -9.37
N LEU A 55 6.16 9.86 -9.93
CA LEU A 55 6.10 8.39 -9.87
C LEU A 55 6.56 7.72 -11.17
N GLU A 56 6.48 8.44 -12.28
CA GLU A 56 6.93 7.98 -13.60
C GLU A 56 8.45 7.77 -13.60
N GLY A 57 8.91 6.57 -13.98
CA GLY A 57 10.33 6.22 -13.98
C GLY A 57 10.96 5.87 -12.63
N LYS A 58 10.24 6.04 -11.51
CA LYS A 58 10.76 5.70 -10.17
C LYS A 58 10.92 4.20 -9.94
N GLY A 59 11.90 3.77 -9.15
CA GLY A 59 11.96 2.38 -8.67
C GLY A 59 10.88 2.05 -7.63
N VAL A 60 10.83 0.78 -7.20
CA VAL A 60 10.02 0.33 -6.05
C VAL A 60 10.40 1.12 -4.79
N LEU A 61 11.70 1.17 -4.49
CA LEU A 61 12.27 1.86 -3.33
C LEU A 61 11.86 3.33 -3.27
N GLU A 62 12.04 4.07 -4.36
CA GLU A 62 11.72 5.50 -4.41
C GLU A 62 10.21 5.75 -4.31
N THR A 63 9.39 4.84 -4.85
CA THR A 63 7.94 4.92 -4.74
C THR A 63 7.51 4.78 -3.28
N VAL A 64 8.07 3.81 -2.55
CA VAL A 64 7.76 3.60 -1.13
C VAL A 64 8.25 4.76 -0.27
N ASP A 65 9.48 5.24 -0.49
CA ASP A 65 10.00 6.40 0.24
C ASP A 65 9.10 7.64 0.04
N LEU A 66 8.64 7.89 -1.18
CA LEU A 66 7.68 8.96 -1.46
C LEU A 66 6.36 8.76 -0.73
N MET A 67 5.81 7.54 -0.69
CA MET A 67 4.56 7.25 0.00
C MET A 67 4.68 7.45 1.51
N VAL A 68 5.75 6.94 2.12
CA VAL A 68 5.98 7.09 3.57
C VAL A 68 6.23 8.55 3.93
N ARG A 69 6.93 9.33 3.09
CA ARG A 69 7.12 10.77 3.31
C ARG A 69 5.86 11.59 3.10
N ALA A 70 5.00 11.20 2.16
CA ALA A 70 3.77 11.92 1.84
C ALA A 70 2.65 11.65 2.85
N TYR A 71 2.47 10.39 3.25
CA TYR A 71 1.34 9.97 4.08
C TYR A 71 1.73 9.53 5.50
N GLY A 72 2.99 9.14 5.72
CA GLY A 72 3.40 8.44 6.93
C GLY A 72 3.33 6.92 6.80
N GLU A 73 3.98 6.21 7.72
CA GLU A 73 4.13 4.75 7.67
C GLU A 73 2.77 4.03 7.67
N GLU A 74 1.91 4.30 8.65
CA GLU A 74 0.61 3.62 8.80
C GLU A 74 -0.30 3.82 7.58
N ASP A 75 -0.36 5.05 7.07
CA ASP A 75 -1.21 5.39 5.93
C ASP A 75 -0.65 4.91 4.60
N ALA A 76 0.68 4.87 4.45
CA ALA A 76 1.33 4.24 3.29
C ALA A 76 0.92 2.76 3.15
N VAL A 77 0.74 2.02 4.25
CA VAL A 77 0.21 0.64 4.21
C VAL A 77 -1.21 0.61 3.66
N LYS A 78 -2.09 1.47 4.18
CA LYS A 78 -3.51 1.51 3.77
C LYS A 78 -3.65 1.84 2.28
N VAL A 79 -2.90 2.85 1.83
CA VAL A 79 -2.86 3.25 0.41
C VAL A 79 -2.32 2.12 -0.46
N THR A 80 -1.26 1.43 -0.01
CA THR A 80 -0.69 0.29 -0.76
C THR A 80 -1.68 -0.86 -0.85
N LEU A 81 -2.36 -1.23 0.24
CA LEU A 81 -3.40 -2.26 0.24
C LEU A 81 -4.54 -1.92 -0.73
N TYR A 82 -4.98 -0.65 -0.74
CA TYR A 82 -6.01 -0.20 -1.66
C TYR A 82 -5.59 -0.36 -3.12
N ALA A 83 -4.39 0.13 -3.47
CA ALA A 83 -3.89 0.06 -4.83
C ALA A 83 -3.63 -1.39 -5.28
N LEU A 84 -3.08 -2.26 -4.41
CA LEU A 84 -2.92 -3.70 -4.70
C LEU A 84 -4.27 -4.38 -4.99
N ARG A 85 -5.32 -4.06 -4.23
CA ARG A 85 -6.68 -4.56 -4.49
C ARG A 85 -7.25 -4.05 -5.82
N LYS A 86 -6.84 -2.87 -6.28
CA LYS A 86 -7.23 -2.29 -7.58
C LYS A 86 -6.47 -2.87 -8.77
N THR A 87 -5.30 -3.44 -8.56
CA THR A 87 -4.51 -4.10 -9.60
C THR A 87 -4.72 -5.62 -9.64
N ASP A 88 -5.77 -6.13 -8.99
CA ASP A 88 -6.07 -7.56 -8.82
C ASP A 88 -5.02 -8.35 -8.01
N GLN A 89 -4.08 -7.66 -7.36
CA GLN A 89 -3.03 -8.23 -6.52
C GLN A 89 -3.51 -8.51 -5.09
N ASN A 90 -4.64 -9.21 -4.99
CA ASN A 90 -5.27 -9.56 -3.72
C ASN A 90 -4.38 -10.47 -2.86
N ASN A 91 -3.56 -11.32 -3.49
CA ASN A 91 -2.63 -12.19 -2.76
C ASN A 91 -1.56 -11.38 -2.02
N LEU A 92 -0.95 -10.41 -2.70
CA LEU A 92 0.04 -9.50 -2.12
C LEU A 92 -0.58 -8.60 -1.06
N ALA A 93 -1.79 -8.07 -1.32
CA ALA A 93 -2.52 -7.29 -0.34
C ALA A 93 -2.76 -8.10 0.95
N GLN A 94 -3.17 -9.36 0.84
CA GLN A 94 -3.41 -10.21 2.00
C GLN A 94 -2.11 -10.55 2.75
N LYS A 95 -0.99 -10.78 2.04
CA LYS A 95 0.32 -11.00 2.68
C LYS A 95 0.74 -9.78 3.49
N LEU A 96 0.63 -8.58 2.89
CA LEU A 96 0.96 -7.32 3.53
C LEU A 96 0.06 -7.06 4.75
N GLU A 97 -1.25 -7.29 4.60
CA GLU A 97 -2.23 -7.12 5.67
C GLU A 97 -1.95 -8.07 6.83
N LYS A 98 -1.68 -9.36 6.57
CA LYS A 98 -1.30 -10.33 7.61
C LYS A 98 -0.03 -9.95 8.34
N ALA A 99 0.96 -9.45 7.62
CA ALA A 99 2.21 -9.02 8.20
C ALA A 99 2.01 -7.77 9.09
N HIS A 100 1.06 -6.89 8.74
CA HIS A 100 0.68 -5.72 9.52
C HIS A 100 -0.22 -6.06 10.74
N ILE A 101 -1.18 -6.97 10.59
CA ILE A 101 -2.12 -7.44 11.64
C ILE A 101 -1.43 -8.18 12.79
N ARG A 102 -0.20 -8.67 12.59
CA ARG A 102 0.56 -9.31 13.67
C ARG A 102 0.90 -8.36 14.83
N SER A 103 0.64 -7.05 14.67
CA SER A 103 0.35 -6.11 15.76
C SER A 103 -1.18 -6.02 15.96
N PRO A 104 -1.73 -6.40 17.12
CA PRO A 104 -3.16 -6.64 17.27
C PRO A 104 -3.96 -5.33 17.29
N SER A 105 -4.79 -5.13 16.28
CA SER A 105 -6.01 -4.34 16.40
C SER A 105 -7.21 -5.27 16.18
N PRO A 106 -8.28 -5.16 17.00
CA PRO A 106 -9.30 -6.19 17.11
C PRO A 106 -10.07 -6.38 15.80
N PRO A 107 -10.62 -7.59 15.57
CA PRO A 107 -11.42 -7.88 14.39
C PRO A 107 -12.63 -6.96 14.37
N ARG A 108 -12.81 -6.22 13.27
CA ARG A 108 -14.09 -5.57 13.00
C ARG A 108 -15.04 -6.66 12.53
N GLU A 109 -15.81 -7.18 13.47
CA GLU A 109 -16.97 -8.06 13.29
C GLU A 109 -17.82 -7.51 12.13
N ARG A 110 -17.68 -8.11 10.95
CA ARG A 110 -18.65 -7.92 9.87
C ARG A 110 -19.83 -8.79 10.26
N GLY A 111 -20.77 -8.18 10.98
CA GLY A 111 -22.04 -8.80 11.35
C GLY A 111 -22.67 -9.46 10.13
N GLY A 112 -22.69 -10.79 10.13
CA GLY A 112 -23.70 -11.55 9.43
C GLY A 112 -24.99 -11.35 10.20
N SER A 113 -25.98 -10.71 9.60
CA SER A 113 -27.36 -10.88 10.05
C SER A 113 -28.02 -11.81 9.06
N THR A 114 -28.02 -13.06 9.47
CA THR A 114 -28.82 -14.18 8.97
C THR A 114 -30.26 -13.75 8.77
N ASP A 115 -30.83 -14.20 7.66
CA ASP A 115 -32.25 -14.30 7.37
C ASP A 115 -33.02 -15.17 8.40
N GLU A 116 -34.23 -14.68 8.77
CA GLU A 116 -35.45 -15.39 9.22
C GLU A 116 -35.43 -16.25 10.54
N PRO A 117 -36.57 -16.47 11.25
CA PRO A 117 -37.96 -16.36 10.79
C PRO A 117 -38.97 -15.61 11.68
N LEU A 118 -40.12 -15.35 11.04
CA LEU A 118 -41.43 -14.91 11.56
C LEU A 118 -41.82 -15.50 12.94
N LEU A 119 -42.12 -14.59 13.87
CA LEU A 119 -43.06 -14.85 14.95
C LEU A 119 -43.90 -13.60 15.22
N SER A 120 -45.19 -13.66 14.89
CA SER A 120 -46.18 -12.81 15.54
C SER A 120 -47.52 -13.53 15.62
N LYS A 121 -48.04 -13.51 16.85
CA LYS A 121 -49.27 -14.13 17.34
C LYS A 121 -50.52 -13.49 16.74
#